data_AF-A0A6J0U3R4-F1
#
_entry.id   AF-A0A6J0U3R4-F1
#
_cell.length_a   1.000
_cell.length_b   1.000
_cell.length_c   1.000
_cell.angle_alpha   90.00
_cell.angle_beta   90.00
_cell.angle_gamma   90.00
#
_symmetry.space_group_name_H-M   'P 1'
#
loop_
_entity.id
_entity.type
_entity.pdbx_description
1 polymer ?
#
loop_
_entity_poly.entity_id
_entity_poly.type
_entity_poly.pdbx_seq_one_letter_code
_entity_poly.pdbx_strand_id
1 'polypeptide(L)'
;MLDYLMNLRRIDRKDGLLVTWHHAANKKSEMEAALKSDVMALESDVTIEGYNTPNETDKPIMAHPPDIYSDNTLQEWLEAVLRSSNKAIKLDFKNIKTVGPSLDILIQISSRLNIDRPVWLNADILNGPNIPFNIAVNASLFLSLIQEKFPNCTISSGWTNLYLPFLPNNTYTQTMVEEMHGLVGNLPQRITFPVRAVMARPAWPHLSWLLSRSKRYSLTLWQGEADPVTVEDLLFIRKNSQPEQIFYDLYDPVLSQFKDMALNSSRNIFTNLTTMDSL
;
A
#
# COMPACT_ATOMS: atom_id res chain seq x y z
N MET A 1 7.92 -4.12 7.71
CA MET A 1 7.02 -3.09 8.25
C MET A 1 6.74 -3.32 9.73
N LEU A 2 5.94 -4.33 10.11
CA LEU A 2 5.52 -4.53 11.51
C LEU A 2 6.71 -4.70 12.48
N ASP A 3 7.68 -5.55 12.14
CA ASP A 3 8.89 -5.75 12.99
C ASP A 3 9.67 -4.45 13.20
N TYR A 4 9.80 -3.65 12.14
CA TYR A 4 10.47 -2.35 12.20
C TYR A 4 9.74 -1.38 13.12
N LEU A 5 8.40 -1.29 13.00
CA LEU A 5 7.59 -0.42 13.84
C LEU A 5 7.55 -0.88 15.31
N MET A 6 7.60 -2.19 15.57
CA MET A 6 7.76 -2.74 16.92
C MET A 6 9.11 -2.36 17.53
N ASN A 7 10.20 -2.50 16.77
CA ASN A 7 11.54 -2.13 17.23
C ASN A 7 11.64 -0.64 17.59
N LEU A 8 10.91 0.21 16.85
CA LEU A 8 10.77 1.64 17.16
C LEU A 8 9.76 1.95 18.26
N ARG A 9 9.10 0.94 18.84
CA ARG A 9 8.02 1.07 19.84
C ARG A 9 6.85 1.96 19.37
N ARG A 10 6.60 1.99 18.05
CA ARG A 10 5.46 2.71 17.45
C ARG A 10 4.17 1.89 17.52
N ILE A 11 4.30 0.57 17.59
CA ILE A 11 3.20 -0.38 17.82
C ILE A 11 3.62 -1.39 18.89
N ASP A 12 2.66 -1.91 19.65
CA ASP A 12 2.89 -2.84 20.77
C ASP A 12 2.79 -4.33 20.36
N ARG A 13 2.23 -4.61 19.17
CA ARG A 13 2.07 -5.94 18.60
C ARG A 13 2.03 -5.89 17.08
N LYS A 14 2.18 -7.05 16.44
CA LYS A 14 2.04 -7.20 14.99
C LYS A 14 0.57 -7.19 14.59
N ASP A 15 0.06 -6.01 14.27
CA ASP A 15 -1.30 -5.80 13.78
C ASP A 15 -1.27 -4.67 12.75
N GLY A 16 -1.60 -4.97 11.50
CA GLY A 16 -1.55 -4.00 10.41
C GLY A 16 -2.57 -2.86 10.56
N LEU A 17 -3.61 -3.03 11.41
CA LEU A 17 -4.53 -1.95 11.80
C LEU A 17 -3.88 -0.84 12.63
N LEU A 18 -2.76 -1.13 13.30
CA LEU A 18 -2.02 -0.14 14.09
C LEU A 18 -1.11 0.74 13.21
N VAL A 19 -0.82 0.31 11.98
CA VAL A 19 0.00 1.09 11.06
C VAL A 19 -0.83 2.23 10.48
N THR A 20 -0.43 3.46 10.80
CA THR A 20 -1.06 4.69 10.29
C THR A 20 -0.30 5.21 9.08
N TRP A 21 -1.06 5.58 8.05
CA TRP A 21 -0.56 6.04 6.76
C TRP A 21 -0.88 7.52 6.56
N HIS A 22 -0.01 8.22 5.85
CA HIS A 22 -0.39 9.42 5.13
C HIS A 22 -0.43 9.08 3.65
N HIS A 23 -1.63 9.09 3.09
CA HIS A 23 -1.90 8.81 1.69
C HIS A 23 -1.50 10.00 0.80
N ALA A 24 -1.00 9.72 -0.41
CA ALA A 24 -0.74 10.68 -1.48
C ALA A 24 0.01 11.95 -1.04
N ALA A 25 1.13 11.80 -0.33
CA ALA A 25 1.97 12.91 0.14
C ALA A 25 2.81 13.54 -1.00
N ASN A 26 2.14 14.03 -2.04
CA ASN A 26 2.73 14.33 -3.34
C ASN A 26 3.38 15.72 -3.42
N LYS A 27 2.76 16.74 -2.80
CA LYS A 27 3.31 18.10 -2.75
C LYS A 27 4.27 18.27 -1.58
N LYS A 28 5.16 19.28 -1.64
CA LYS A 28 6.08 19.55 -0.51
C LYS A 28 5.33 19.84 0.79
N SER A 29 4.24 20.60 0.72
CA SER A 29 3.38 20.91 1.87
C SER A 29 2.75 19.67 2.51
N GLU A 30 2.25 18.74 1.71
CA GLU A 30 1.63 17.49 2.17
C GLU A 30 2.68 16.58 2.82
N MET A 31 3.84 16.42 2.18
CA MET A 31 4.97 15.69 2.76
C MET A 31 5.41 16.31 4.09
N GLU A 32 5.56 17.63 4.17
CA GLU A 32 5.94 18.31 5.42
C GLU A 32 4.90 18.13 6.54
N ALA A 33 3.61 18.16 6.21
CA ALA A 33 2.54 17.88 7.16
C ALA A 33 2.62 16.44 7.67
N ALA A 34 2.83 15.48 6.78
CA ALA A 34 3.02 14.06 7.11
C ALA A 34 4.26 13.82 7.99
N LEU A 35 5.35 14.56 7.75
CA LEU A 35 6.57 14.47 8.55
C LEU A 35 6.37 14.99 9.98
N LYS A 36 5.55 16.05 10.15
CA LYS A 36 5.23 16.64 11.46
C LYS A 36 4.17 15.86 12.25
N SER A 37 3.38 15.02 11.60
CA SER A 37 2.34 14.22 12.27
C SER A 37 2.88 12.92 12.88
N ASP A 38 2.00 12.16 13.54
CA ASP A 38 2.29 10.89 14.19
C ASP A 38 2.16 9.67 13.26
N VAL A 39 1.80 9.87 11.98
CA VAL A 39 1.75 8.79 10.99
C VAL A 39 3.07 8.01 10.92
N MET A 40 3.01 6.74 10.56
CA MET A 40 4.15 5.81 10.62
C MET A 40 4.73 5.51 9.24
N ALA A 41 3.91 5.66 8.20
CA ALA A 41 4.30 5.46 6.81
C ALA A 41 3.76 6.58 5.94
N LEU A 42 4.55 6.97 4.94
CA LEU A 42 4.12 7.88 3.88
C LEU A 42 3.99 7.09 2.58
N GLU A 43 2.90 7.32 1.89
CA GLU A 43 2.66 6.89 0.53
C GLU A 43 2.71 8.13 -0.39
N SER A 44 3.31 7.98 -1.57
CA SER A 44 3.32 9.02 -2.59
C SER A 44 3.37 8.41 -3.98
N ASP A 45 2.63 9.04 -4.89
CA ASP A 45 2.50 8.65 -6.27
C ASP A 45 3.68 9.16 -7.09
N VAL A 46 4.26 8.31 -7.93
CA VAL A 46 5.43 8.63 -8.73
C VAL A 46 5.09 8.54 -10.21
N THR A 47 5.39 9.61 -10.94
CA THR A 47 5.28 9.68 -12.40
C THR A 47 6.51 10.38 -12.99
N ILE A 48 6.55 10.52 -14.31
CA ILE A 48 7.54 11.33 -15.02
C ILE A 48 6.98 12.75 -15.21
N GLU A 49 7.81 13.76 -15.02
CA GLU A 49 7.44 15.15 -15.30
C GLU A 49 7.06 15.32 -16.77
N GLY A 50 5.87 15.88 -17.03
CA GLY A 50 5.34 16.07 -18.38
C GLY A 50 4.90 14.78 -19.08
N TYR A 51 4.65 13.69 -18.35
CA TYR A 51 4.31 12.37 -18.92
C TYR A 51 3.25 12.44 -20.04
N ASN A 52 3.53 11.78 -21.17
CA ASN A 52 2.71 11.76 -22.39
C ASN A 52 2.43 13.15 -23.02
N THR A 53 3.33 14.12 -22.81
CA THR A 53 3.27 15.44 -23.48
C THR A 53 4.58 15.74 -24.23
N PRO A 54 4.61 16.76 -25.12
CA PRO A 54 5.85 17.21 -25.74
C PRO A 54 6.92 17.70 -24.75
N ASN A 55 6.55 17.97 -23.49
CA ASN A 55 7.46 18.42 -22.42
C ASN A 55 7.88 17.26 -21.49
N GLU A 56 7.64 16.00 -21.86
CA GLU A 56 8.08 14.84 -21.09
C GLU A 56 9.60 14.88 -20.87
N THR A 57 10.04 14.69 -19.63
CA THR A 57 11.47 14.61 -19.26
C THR A 57 11.80 13.21 -18.70
N ASP A 58 13.03 12.98 -18.25
CA ASP A 58 13.40 11.73 -17.54
C ASP A 58 13.29 11.85 -16.01
N LYS A 59 12.69 12.94 -15.51
CA LYS A 59 12.72 13.30 -14.09
C LYS A 59 11.52 12.73 -13.33
N PRO A 60 11.73 11.83 -12.35
CA PRO A 60 10.65 11.34 -11.51
C PRO A 60 10.17 12.43 -10.55
N ILE A 61 8.85 12.59 -10.47
CA ILE A 61 8.18 13.57 -9.61
C ILE A 61 7.07 12.90 -8.81
N MET A 62 6.71 13.53 -7.70
CA MET A 62 5.63 13.07 -6.85
C MET A 62 4.29 13.63 -7.35
N ALA A 63 3.52 12.86 -8.11
CA ALA A 63 2.23 13.27 -8.66
C ALA A 63 1.34 12.09 -9.03
N HIS A 64 0.04 12.24 -8.76
CA HIS A 64 -1.02 11.33 -9.19
C HIS A 64 -1.73 11.91 -10.43
N PRO A 65 -1.96 11.13 -11.50
CA PRO A 65 -2.78 11.56 -12.63
C PRO A 65 -4.14 12.16 -12.20
N PRO A 66 -4.61 13.25 -12.80
CA PRO A 66 -4.12 13.85 -14.04
C PRO A 66 -2.90 14.78 -13.86
N ASP A 67 -2.41 15.00 -12.64
CA ASP A 67 -1.22 15.81 -12.43
C ASP A 67 0.01 15.14 -13.06
N ILE A 68 0.69 15.88 -13.92
CA ILE A 68 1.96 15.49 -14.56
C ILE A 68 3.09 16.48 -14.23
N TYR A 69 2.85 17.38 -13.28
CA TYR A 69 3.82 18.32 -12.74
C TYR A 69 3.66 18.39 -11.22
N SER A 70 4.77 18.60 -10.51
CA SER A 70 4.78 18.72 -9.05
C SER A 70 5.87 19.68 -8.60
N ASP A 71 5.67 20.31 -7.45
CA ASP A 71 6.70 21.10 -6.76
C ASP A 71 7.72 20.22 -6.02
N ASN A 72 7.48 18.90 -6.00
CA ASN A 72 8.28 17.92 -5.31
C ASN A 72 8.79 16.82 -6.25
N THR A 73 10.10 16.75 -6.40
CA THR A 73 10.75 15.66 -7.12
C THR A 73 10.88 14.43 -6.23
N LEU A 74 10.98 13.23 -6.82
CA LEU A 74 11.22 12.01 -6.04
C LEU A 74 12.49 12.14 -5.17
N GLN A 75 13.56 12.72 -5.72
CA GLN A 75 14.81 12.89 -5.00
C GLN A 75 14.65 13.82 -3.79
N GLU A 76 14.05 15.01 -3.97
CA GLU A 76 13.81 15.94 -2.86
C GLU A 76 12.93 15.31 -1.78
N TRP A 77 11.87 14.60 -2.19
CA TRP A 77 10.97 13.93 -1.28
C TRP A 77 11.69 12.85 -0.46
N LEU A 78 12.44 11.96 -1.12
CA LEU A 78 13.20 10.90 -0.45
C LEU A 78 14.23 11.48 0.51
N GLU A 79 14.97 12.51 0.10
CA GLU A 79 15.94 13.17 0.96
C GLU A 79 15.29 13.79 2.20
N ALA A 80 14.15 14.47 2.03
CA ALA A 80 13.43 15.08 3.14
C ALA A 80 12.90 14.03 4.12
N VAL A 81 12.26 12.96 3.62
CA VAL A 81 11.71 11.89 4.46
C VAL A 81 12.79 11.12 5.21
N LEU A 82 13.89 10.80 4.54
CA LEU A 82 15.00 10.04 5.15
C LEU A 82 15.76 10.86 6.20
N ARG A 83 15.98 12.15 5.96
CA ARG A 83 16.71 13.02 6.89
C ARG A 83 15.88 13.44 8.09
N SER A 84 14.56 13.55 7.94
CA SER A 84 13.71 14.22 8.93
C SER A 84 12.85 13.25 9.75
N SER A 85 12.88 11.95 9.45
CA SER A 85 12.03 10.98 10.12
C SER A 85 12.61 9.57 10.11
N ASN A 86 11.89 8.64 10.74
CA ASN A 86 12.08 7.19 10.64
C ASN A 86 10.86 6.51 10.00
N LYS A 87 10.04 7.27 9.25
CA LYS A 87 8.78 6.78 8.67
C LYS A 87 9.06 5.83 7.51
N ALA A 88 8.24 4.79 7.40
CA ALA A 88 8.32 3.88 6.27
C ALA A 88 7.84 4.56 4.98
N ILE A 89 8.32 4.06 3.84
CA ILE A 89 8.10 4.68 2.53
C ILE A 89 7.31 3.70 1.66
N LYS A 90 6.28 4.20 0.98
CA LYS A 90 5.60 3.50 -0.12
C LYS A 90 5.59 4.42 -1.35
N LEU A 91 6.15 3.95 -2.46
CA LEU A 91 6.17 4.68 -3.73
C LEU A 91 5.20 4.01 -4.70
N ASP A 92 4.18 4.73 -5.16
CA ASP A 92 3.18 4.22 -6.10
C ASP A 92 3.44 4.68 -7.53
N PHE A 93 4.06 3.81 -8.32
CA PHE A 93 4.43 4.10 -9.71
C PHE A 93 3.21 4.05 -10.63
N LYS A 94 2.89 5.18 -11.25
CA LYS A 94 1.74 5.33 -12.15
C LYS A 94 2.02 4.97 -13.59
N ASN A 95 3.28 4.77 -13.94
CA ASN A 95 3.69 4.31 -15.27
C ASN A 95 5.04 3.59 -15.23
N ILE A 96 5.32 2.76 -16.22
CA ILE A 96 6.56 1.98 -16.26
C ILE A 96 7.81 2.82 -16.57
N LYS A 97 7.66 3.95 -17.29
CA LYS A 97 8.78 4.82 -17.67
C LYS A 97 9.48 5.43 -16.44
N THR A 98 8.73 5.71 -15.37
CA THR A 98 9.29 6.29 -14.14
C THR A 98 10.05 5.28 -13.26
N VAL A 99 9.77 3.97 -13.39
CA VAL A 99 10.30 2.95 -12.46
C VAL A 99 11.82 2.88 -12.51
N GLY A 100 12.42 2.74 -13.70
CA GLY A 100 13.87 2.65 -13.87
C GLY A 100 14.62 3.85 -13.25
N PRO A 101 14.33 5.09 -13.70
CA PRO A 101 14.96 6.30 -13.14
C PRO A 101 14.74 6.47 -11.63
N SER A 102 13.56 6.08 -11.12
CA SER A 102 13.26 6.15 -9.69
C SER A 102 14.11 5.18 -8.86
N LEU A 103 14.34 3.97 -9.36
CA LEU A 103 15.20 2.99 -8.71
C LEU A 103 16.67 3.43 -8.73
N ASP A 104 17.13 4.12 -9.78
CA ASP A 104 18.47 4.70 -9.83
C ASP A 104 18.67 5.76 -8.74
N ILE A 105 17.66 6.63 -8.54
CA ILE A 105 17.64 7.60 -7.43
C ILE A 105 17.67 6.89 -6.08
N LEU A 106 16.87 5.83 -5.89
CA LEU A 106 16.86 5.05 -4.65
C LEU A 106 18.22 4.41 -4.34
N ILE A 107 18.92 3.85 -5.34
CA ILE A 107 20.28 3.30 -5.16
C ILE A 107 21.24 4.41 -4.72
N GLN A 108 21.23 5.54 -5.41
CA GLN A 108 22.11 6.67 -5.11
C GLN A 108 21.85 7.24 -3.71
N ILE A 109 20.58 7.34 -3.30
CA ILE A 109 20.21 7.80 -1.97
C ILE A 109 20.58 6.76 -0.92
N SER A 110 20.35 5.47 -1.18
CA SER A 110 20.70 4.38 -0.27
C SER A 110 22.19 4.34 0.04
N SER A 111 23.04 4.54 -0.96
CA SER A 111 24.50 4.58 -0.76
C SER A 111 24.98 5.77 0.05
N ARG A 112 24.25 6.90 0.02
CA ARG A 112 24.62 8.14 0.71
C ARG A 112 24.01 8.29 2.10
N LEU A 113 22.74 7.92 2.29
CA LEU A 113 21.97 8.17 3.51
C LEU A 113 21.65 6.89 4.30
N ASN A 114 21.92 5.71 3.75
CA ASN A 114 21.55 4.40 4.29
C ASN A 114 20.04 4.28 4.58
N ILE A 115 19.32 3.55 3.73
CA ILE A 115 17.89 3.30 3.94
C ILE A 115 17.73 2.09 4.89
N ASP A 116 17.50 2.37 6.16
CA ASP A 116 17.39 1.40 7.26
C ASP A 116 15.94 1.02 7.62
N ARG A 117 14.99 1.34 6.73
CA ARG A 117 13.56 1.26 6.99
C ARG A 117 12.81 0.61 5.83
N PRO A 118 11.55 0.16 6.06
CA PRO A 118 10.76 -0.45 5.02
C PRO A 118 10.52 0.51 3.85
N VAL A 119 10.85 0.05 2.65
CA VAL A 119 10.46 0.66 1.37
C VAL A 119 9.52 -0.30 0.65
N TRP A 120 8.36 0.20 0.28
CA TRP A 120 7.34 -0.51 -0.48
C TRP A 120 7.30 0.07 -1.89
N LEU A 121 7.45 -0.79 -2.89
CA LEU A 121 7.39 -0.39 -4.30
C LEU A 121 6.06 -0.87 -4.86
N ASN A 122 5.17 0.08 -5.12
CA ASN A 122 3.79 -0.16 -5.51
C ASN A 122 3.57 0.13 -6.99
N ALA A 123 2.80 -0.73 -7.65
CA ALA A 123 2.25 -0.46 -8.97
C ALA A 123 1.03 -1.35 -9.22
N ASP A 124 0.06 -0.83 -9.97
CA ASP A 124 -1.01 -1.64 -10.54
C ASP A 124 -0.52 -2.32 -11.81
N ILE A 125 -0.18 -3.61 -11.71
CA ILE A 125 0.52 -4.36 -12.77
C ILE A 125 -0.38 -5.34 -13.54
N LEU A 126 -1.62 -5.53 -13.09
CA LEU A 126 -2.63 -6.33 -13.76
C LEU A 126 -3.93 -5.55 -13.92
N ASN A 127 -4.76 -5.98 -14.88
CA ASN A 127 -6.12 -5.47 -14.97
C ASN A 127 -6.99 -6.08 -13.89
N GLY A 128 -7.72 -5.24 -13.19
CA GLY A 128 -8.65 -5.64 -12.16
C GLY A 128 -10.10 -5.37 -12.54
N PRO A 129 -10.98 -5.32 -11.54
CA PRO A 129 -12.41 -5.19 -11.77
C PRO A 129 -12.80 -3.91 -12.51
N ASN A 130 -13.75 -4.05 -13.43
CA ASN A 130 -14.40 -2.96 -14.17
C ASN A 130 -13.48 -2.11 -15.06
N ILE A 131 -12.26 -2.58 -15.37
CA ILE A 131 -11.34 -1.90 -16.28
C ILE A 131 -11.48 -2.49 -17.71
N PRO A 132 -12.03 -1.73 -18.68
CA PRO A 132 -12.24 -2.23 -20.04
C PRO A 132 -11.00 -2.15 -20.94
N PHE A 133 -9.94 -1.44 -20.52
CA PHE A 133 -8.73 -1.22 -21.31
C PHE A 133 -7.47 -1.44 -20.46
N ASN A 134 -6.41 -1.97 -21.07
CA ASN A 134 -5.16 -2.20 -20.35
C ASN A 134 -4.41 -0.89 -20.09
N ILE A 135 -4.49 -0.41 -18.85
CA ILE A 135 -3.74 0.75 -18.34
C ILE A 135 -2.71 0.34 -17.27
N ALA A 136 -2.49 -0.96 -17.09
CA ALA A 136 -1.59 -1.47 -16.07
C ALA A 136 -0.12 -1.18 -16.42
N VAL A 137 0.68 -0.97 -15.39
CA VAL A 137 2.14 -0.93 -15.50
C VAL A 137 2.63 -2.30 -15.99
N ASN A 138 3.60 -2.33 -16.90
CA ASN A 138 4.13 -3.58 -17.44
C ASN A 138 4.72 -4.45 -16.31
N ALA A 139 4.04 -5.56 -15.99
CA ALA A 139 4.37 -6.43 -14.88
C ALA A 139 5.80 -6.99 -14.96
N SER A 140 6.16 -7.57 -16.11
CA SER A 140 7.47 -8.20 -16.30
C SER A 140 8.61 -7.21 -16.10
N LEU A 141 8.51 -6.01 -16.68
CA LEU A 141 9.54 -4.98 -16.58
C LEU A 141 9.60 -4.37 -15.17
N PHE A 142 8.45 -4.13 -14.53
CA PHE A 142 8.40 -3.65 -13.16
C PHE A 142 9.10 -4.61 -12.19
N LEU A 143 8.74 -5.91 -12.25
CA LEU A 143 9.31 -6.92 -11.38
C LEU A 143 10.79 -7.16 -11.67
N SER A 144 11.21 -7.19 -12.94
CA SER A 144 12.63 -7.40 -13.30
C SER A 144 13.50 -6.25 -12.83
N LEU A 145 13.06 -4.99 -13.00
CA LEU A 145 13.78 -3.81 -12.54
C LEU A 145 13.96 -3.82 -11.02
N ILE A 146 12.95 -4.24 -10.26
CA ILE A 146 13.07 -4.38 -8.80
C ILE A 146 14.11 -5.43 -8.43
N GLN A 147 14.09 -6.61 -9.07
CA GLN A 147 15.09 -7.65 -8.80
C GLN A 147 16.51 -7.17 -9.10
N GLU A 148 16.68 -6.44 -10.21
CA GLU A 148 17.97 -5.94 -10.67
C GLU A 148 18.52 -4.83 -9.77
N LYS A 149 17.69 -3.83 -9.44
CA LYS A 149 18.17 -2.55 -8.88
C LYS A 149 17.91 -2.40 -7.38
N PHE A 150 16.79 -2.91 -6.87
CA PHE A 150 16.40 -2.67 -5.47
C PHE A 150 15.68 -3.88 -4.84
N PRO A 151 16.33 -5.05 -4.74
CA PRO A 151 15.67 -6.29 -4.34
C PRO A 151 15.26 -6.32 -2.86
N ASN A 152 15.87 -5.50 -2.01
CA ASN A 152 15.62 -5.43 -0.57
C ASN A 152 14.43 -4.52 -0.22
N CYS A 153 13.25 -4.83 -0.76
CA CYS A 153 12.02 -4.08 -0.55
C CYS A 153 10.82 -5.01 -0.27
N THR A 154 9.66 -4.40 0.02
CA THR A 154 8.37 -5.09 -0.11
C THR A 154 7.76 -4.71 -1.45
N ILE A 155 7.34 -5.70 -2.24
CA ILE A 155 6.65 -5.43 -3.50
C ILE A 155 5.16 -5.28 -3.20
N SER A 156 4.55 -4.24 -3.71
CA SER A 156 3.13 -3.93 -3.53
C SER A 156 2.42 -3.98 -4.89
N SER A 157 2.03 -5.19 -5.31
CA SER A 157 1.48 -5.43 -6.65
C SER A 157 -0.04 -5.37 -6.63
N GLY A 158 -0.60 -4.35 -7.27
CA GLY A 158 -2.03 -4.11 -7.34
C GLY A 158 -2.64 -4.46 -8.70
N TRP A 159 -3.94 -4.25 -8.79
CA TRP A 159 -4.70 -4.30 -10.04
C TRP A 159 -5.30 -2.94 -10.30
N THR A 160 -5.27 -2.51 -11.56
CA THR A 160 -6.06 -1.36 -11.99
C THR A 160 -7.52 -1.65 -11.72
N ASN A 161 -8.29 -0.68 -11.26
CA ASN A 161 -9.70 -0.90 -10.93
C ASN A 161 -10.49 0.38 -11.13
N LEU A 162 -11.77 0.21 -11.44
CA LEU A 162 -12.71 1.30 -11.53
C LEU A 162 -13.91 0.96 -10.65
N TYR A 163 -14.26 1.87 -9.75
CA TYR A 163 -15.51 1.80 -9.02
C TYR A 163 -16.40 2.94 -9.51
N LEU A 164 -17.62 2.59 -9.91
CA LEU A 164 -18.66 3.54 -10.24
C LEU A 164 -19.90 3.17 -9.44
N PRO A 165 -20.37 4.01 -8.50
CA PRO A 165 -21.46 3.67 -7.56
C PRO A 165 -22.75 3.14 -8.21
N PHE A 166 -22.98 3.47 -9.48
CA PHE A 166 -24.21 3.16 -10.21
C PHE A 166 -24.08 2.03 -11.24
N LEU A 167 -22.90 1.41 -11.39
CA LEU A 167 -22.70 0.26 -12.27
C LEU A 167 -22.64 -1.05 -11.46
N PRO A 168 -22.84 -2.21 -12.11
CA PRO A 168 -22.65 -3.50 -11.45
C PRO A 168 -21.24 -3.55 -10.86
N ASN A 169 -21.15 -3.60 -9.54
CA ASN A 169 -19.88 -3.59 -8.83
C ASN A 169 -19.26 -4.99 -8.92
N ASN A 170 -18.63 -5.32 -10.06
CA ASN A 170 -17.83 -6.53 -10.14
C ASN A 170 -16.63 -6.38 -9.19
N THR A 171 -16.22 -7.51 -8.63
CA THR A 171 -15.08 -7.59 -7.72
C THR A 171 -13.96 -8.45 -8.31
N TYR A 172 -12.86 -8.57 -7.58
CA TYR A 172 -11.72 -9.41 -7.94
C TYR A 172 -12.16 -10.87 -8.09
N THR A 173 -11.86 -11.46 -9.24
CA THR A 173 -12.22 -12.85 -9.54
C THR A 173 -11.08 -13.80 -9.15
N GLN A 174 -11.38 -15.11 -9.11
CA GLN A 174 -10.37 -16.14 -8.93
C GLN A 174 -9.23 -16.02 -9.95
N THR A 175 -9.57 -15.85 -11.23
CA THR A 175 -8.59 -15.74 -12.32
C THR A 175 -7.65 -14.55 -12.11
N MET A 176 -8.18 -13.37 -11.74
CA MET A 176 -7.35 -12.18 -11.48
C MET A 176 -6.35 -12.41 -10.35
N VAL A 177 -6.78 -13.14 -9.31
CA VAL A 177 -5.97 -13.45 -8.13
C VAL A 177 -4.92 -14.54 -8.42
N GLU A 178 -5.28 -15.57 -9.17
CA GLU A 178 -4.37 -16.63 -9.59
C GLU A 178 -3.29 -16.11 -10.55
N GLU A 179 -3.64 -15.21 -11.47
CA GLU A 179 -2.69 -14.55 -12.37
C GLU A 179 -1.64 -13.75 -11.58
N MET A 180 -2.09 -12.95 -10.61
CA MET A 180 -1.19 -12.22 -9.71
C MET A 180 -0.26 -13.17 -8.94
N HIS A 181 -0.80 -14.27 -8.39
CA HIS A 181 0.01 -15.28 -7.71
C HIS A 181 1.07 -15.89 -8.65
N GLY A 182 0.72 -16.16 -9.91
CA GLY A 182 1.64 -16.68 -10.92
C GLY A 182 2.85 -15.76 -11.15
N LEU A 183 2.66 -14.44 -11.10
CA LEU A 183 3.72 -13.45 -11.28
C LEU A 183 4.64 -13.33 -10.06
N VAL A 184 4.06 -13.28 -8.85
CA VAL A 184 4.82 -12.95 -7.62
C VAL A 184 5.21 -14.18 -6.76
N GLY A 185 4.73 -15.37 -7.14
CA GLY A 185 4.90 -16.63 -6.39
C GLY A 185 6.35 -16.94 -6.05
N ASN A 186 7.22 -16.85 -7.05
CA ASN A 186 8.62 -17.26 -6.97
C ASN A 186 9.55 -16.13 -6.51
N LEU A 187 9.04 -14.92 -6.30
CA LEU A 187 9.85 -13.78 -5.86
C LEU A 187 10.25 -13.95 -4.38
N PRO A 188 11.49 -13.60 -3.98
CA PRO A 188 11.94 -13.73 -2.59
C PRO A 188 11.35 -12.68 -1.64
N GLN A 189 10.91 -11.52 -2.16
CA GLN A 189 10.45 -10.39 -1.36
C GLN A 189 9.17 -10.70 -0.57
N ARG A 190 8.92 -9.92 0.49
CA ARG A 190 7.55 -9.81 1.02
C ARG A 190 6.66 -9.15 -0.04
N ILE A 191 5.43 -9.63 -0.16
CA ILE A 191 4.47 -9.11 -1.13
C ILE A 191 3.24 -8.62 -0.36
N THR A 192 2.80 -7.40 -0.66
CA THR A 192 1.47 -6.94 -0.26
C THR A 192 0.63 -6.70 -1.50
N PHE A 193 -0.68 -6.96 -1.42
CA PHE A 193 -1.60 -6.75 -2.53
C PHE A 193 -2.55 -5.60 -2.17
N PRO A 194 -2.42 -4.42 -2.81
CA PRO A 194 -3.40 -3.35 -2.70
C PRO A 194 -4.76 -3.83 -3.23
N VAL A 195 -5.76 -3.84 -2.37
CA VAL A 195 -7.14 -4.22 -2.70
C VAL A 195 -8.03 -3.05 -2.34
N ARG A 196 -8.84 -2.59 -3.30
CA ARG A 196 -9.82 -1.53 -3.04
C ARG A 196 -10.88 -2.07 -2.07
N ALA A 197 -11.02 -1.43 -0.91
CA ALA A 197 -11.72 -1.98 0.24
C ALA A 197 -13.21 -2.27 -0.03
N VAL A 198 -13.88 -1.44 -0.83
CA VAL A 198 -15.31 -1.63 -1.20
C VAL A 198 -15.55 -2.92 -2.01
N MET A 199 -14.50 -3.48 -2.61
CA MET A 199 -14.57 -4.73 -3.37
C MET A 199 -14.09 -5.94 -2.55
N ALA A 200 -13.49 -5.75 -1.38
CA ALA A 200 -12.79 -6.82 -0.67
C ALA A 200 -13.71 -7.94 -0.15
N ARG A 201 -14.87 -7.59 0.45
CA ARG A 201 -15.81 -8.58 1.01
C ARG A 201 -16.33 -9.58 -0.03
N PRO A 202 -16.88 -9.15 -1.18
CA PRO A 202 -17.37 -10.11 -2.17
C PRO A 202 -16.24 -10.95 -2.81
N ALA A 203 -15.00 -10.43 -2.88
CA ALA A 203 -13.84 -11.17 -3.37
C ALA A 203 -13.16 -12.06 -2.30
N TRP A 204 -13.68 -12.08 -1.07
CA TRP A 204 -12.97 -12.67 0.06
C TRP A 204 -12.54 -14.14 -0.12
N PRO A 205 -13.35 -15.04 -0.71
CA PRO A 205 -12.90 -16.41 -0.97
C PRO A 205 -11.61 -16.49 -1.79
N HIS A 206 -11.43 -15.58 -2.75
CA HIS A 206 -10.24 -15.53 -3.61
C HIS A 206 -9.06 -14.86 -2.89
N LEU A 207 -9.31 -13.75 -2.19
CA LEU A 207 -8.28 -13.03 -1.44
C LEU A 207 -7.72 -13.85 -0.27
N SER A 208 -8.57 -14.59 0.44
CA SER A 208 -8.15 -15.51 1.50
C SER A 208 -7.35 -16.69 0.95
N TRP A 209 -7.74 -17.23 -0.21
CA TRP A 209 -6.92 -18.20 -0.93
C TRP A 209 -5.53 -17.63 -1.26
N LEU A 210 -5.45 -16.40 -1.77
CA LEU A 210 -4.17 -15.75 -2.07
C LEU A 210 -3.28 -15.66 -0.83
N LEU A 211 -3.82 -15.13 0.27
CA LEU A 211 -3.10 -15.02 1.54
C LEU A 211 -2.58 -16.37 2.06
N SER A 212 -3.29 -17.47 1.80
CA SER A 212 -2.87 -18.82 2.21
C SER A 212 -1.66 -19.36 1.43
N ARG A 213 -1.34 -18.78 0.26
CA ARG A 213 -0.26 -19.29 -0.61
C ARG A 213 1.14 -19.09 -0.05
N SER A 214 1.33 -18.09 0.81
CA SER A 214 2.65 -17.77 1.37
C SER A 214 2.55 -16.90 2.62
N LYS A 215 3.38 -17.19 3.63
CA LYS A 215 3.55 -16.32 4.82
C LYS A 215 4.17 -14.96 4.49
N ARG A 216 4.69 -14.78 3.27
CA ARG A 216 5.21 -13.50 2.77
C ARG A 216 4.10 -12.54 2.33
N TYR A 217 2.88 -13.03 2.18
CA TYR A 217 1.76 -12.31 1.59
C TYR A 217 0.93 -11.56 2.63
N SER A 218 0.59 -10.31 2.31
CA SER A 218 -0.37 -9.47 3.01
C SER A 218 -1.31 -8.77 2.03
N LEU A 219 -2.41 -8.20 2.51
CA LEU A 219 -3.24 -7.25 1.77
C LEU A 219 -3.06 -5.85 2.34
N THR A 220 -3.16 -4.84 1.48
CA THR A 220 -3.35 -3.45 1.89
C THR A 220 -4.72 -3.01 1.41
N LEU A 221 -5.69 -2.89 2.31
CA LEU A 221 -7.01 -2.38 1.97
C LEU A 221 -6.93 -0.86 1.82
N TRP A 222 -7.29 -0.35 0.66
CA TRP A 222 -7.27 1.09 0.38
C TRP A 222 -8.64 1.60 -0.05
N GLN A 223 -8.90 2.89 0.13
CA GLN A 223 -10.19 3.51 -0.14
C GLN A 223 -10.04 4.67 -1.14
N GLY A 224 -10.89 4.70 -2.18
CA GLY A 224 -11.10 5.92 -2.96
C GLY A 224 -12.01 6.91 -2.23
N GLU A 225 -11.86 8.21 -2.49
CA GLU A 225 -12.57 9.28 -1.76
C GLU A 225 -14.09 9.09 -1.69
N ALA A 226 -14.71 8.58 -2.76
CA ALA A 226 -16.15 8.35 -2.87
C ALA A 226 -16.58 6.90 -2.57
N ASP A 227 -15.67 6.04 -2.13
CA ASP A 227 -15.98 4.62 -1.91
C ASP A 227 -16.80 4.44 -0.62
N PRO A 228 -17.97 3.78 -0.69
CA PRO A 228 -18.82 3.53 0.47
C PRO A 228 -18.31 2.32 1.27
N VAL A 229 -17.09 2.40 1.78
CA VAL A 229 -16.50 1.36 2.65
C VAL A 229 -17.26 1.34 3.98
N THR A 230 -17.68 0.15 4.43
CA THR A 230 -18.41 -0.01 5.68
C THR A 230 -17.55 -0.64 6.77
N VAL A 231 -17.81 -0.27 8.04
CA VAL A 231 -17.16 -0.90 9.20
C VAL A 231 -17.51 -2.39 9.29
N GLU A 232 -18.73 -2.79 8.91
CA GLU A 232 -19.15 -4.20 8.87
C GLU A 232 -18.24 -5.03 7.96
N ASP A 233 -17.98 -4.53 6.75
CA ASP A 233 -17.12 -5.24 5.79
C ASP A 233 -15.69 -5.36 6.31
N LEU A 234 -15.14 -4.30 6.92
CA LEU A 234 -13.80 -4.32 7.51
C LEU A 234 -13.70 -5.30 8.69
N LEU A 235 -14.73 -5.37 9.55
CA LEU A 235 -14.82 -6.34 10.64
C LEU A 235 -14.93 -7.77 10.12
N PHE A 236 -15.68 -7.99 9.03
CA PHE A 236 -15.74 -9.28 8.37
C PHE A 236 -14.36 -9.73 7.89
N ILE A 237 -13.63 -8.87 7.18
CA ILE A 237 -12.27 -9.20 6.70
C ILE A 237 -11.34 -9.49 7.87
N ARG A 238 -11.36 -8.64 8.91
CA ARG A 238 -10.52 -8.81 10.10
C ARG A 238 -10.81 -10.11 10.85
N LYS A 239 -12.08 -10.48 11.02
CA LYS A 239 -12.47 -11.74 11.70
C LYS A 239 -11.97 -12.99 10.96
N ASN A 240 -11.77 -12.89 9.65
CA ASN A 240 -11.40 -14.02 8.80
C ASN A 240 -9.92 -14.02 8.40
N SER A 241 -9.09 -13.12 8.94
CA SER A 241 -7.66 -12.99 8.62
C SER A 241 -6.80 -12.90 9.86
N GLN A 242 -5.48 -13.09 9.70
CA GLN A 242 -4.53 -12.78 10.77
C GLN A 242 -4.28 -11.27 10.82
N PRO A 243 -4.22 -10.65 12.02
CA PRO A 243 -4.03 -9.19 12.14
C PRO A 243 -2.77 -8.67 11.44
N GLU A 244 -1.71 -9.48 11.37
CA GLU A 244 -0.45 -9.13 10.71
C GLU A 244 -0.48 -9.20 9.17
N GLN A 245 -1.55 -9.78 8.59
CA GLN A 245 -1.70 -9.93 7.15
C GLN A 245 -2.46 -8.79 6.48
N ILE A 246 -3.13 -7.90 7.21
CA ILE A 246 -3.96 -6.85 6.62
C ILE A 246 -3.53 -5.47 7.11
N PHE A 247 -3.12 -4.61 6.19
CA PHE A 247 -2.89 -3.18 6.41
C PHE A 247 -4.09 -2.37 5.89
N TYR A 248 -4.30 -1.18 6.46
CA TYR A 248 -5.48 -0.35 6.19
C TYR A 248 -5.03 1.08 5.85
N ASP A 249 -5.17 1.46 4.59
CA ASP A 249 -4.95 2.81 4.06
C ASP A 249 -6.31 3.44 3.72
N LEU A 250 -7.05 3.82 4.77
CA LEU A 250 -8.46 4.23 4.70
C LEU A 250 -8.63 5.62 5.32
N TYR A 251 -9.66 6.33 4.88
CA TYR A 251 -9.96 7.67 5.40
C TYR A 251 -10.81 7.60 6.68
N ASP A 252 -10.79 8.69 7.44
CA ASP A 252 -11.80 8.93 8.48
C ASP A 252 -13.11 9.41 7.85
N PRO A 253 -14.27 9.13 8.49
CA PRO A 253 -14.44 8.56 9.83
C PRO A 253 -14.44 7.02 9.89
N VAL A 254 -14.48 6.31 8.76
CA VAL A 254 -14.63 4.85 8.75
C VAL A 254 -13.46 4.14 9.44
N LEU A 255 -12.23 4.62 9.24
CA LEU A 255 -11.04 4.03 9.88
C LEU A 255 -11.11 4.14 11.41
N SER A 256 -11.42 5.32 11.97
CA SER A 256 -11.53 5.51 13.42
C SER A 256 -12.65 4.66 14.03
N GLN A 257 -13.83 4.64 13.42
CA GLN A 257 -14.95 3.80 13.88
C GLN A 257 -14.59 2.30 13.85
N PHE A 258 -13.91 1.87 12.79
CA PHE A 258 -13.43 0.49 12.69
C PHE A 258 -12.40 0.17 13.77
N LYS A 259 -11.42 1.05 14.02
CA LYS A 259 -10.44 0.88 15.10
C LYS A 259 -11.11 0.76 16.46
N ASP A 260 -12.08 1.62 16.76
CA ASP A 260 -12.82 1.58 18.02
C ASP A 260 -13.51 0.23 18.23
N MET A 261 -14.19 -0.30 17.21
CA MET A 261 -14.84 -1.60 17.32
C MET A 261 -13.84 -2.76 17.35
N ALA A 262 -12.83 -2.75 16.48
CA ALA A 262 -11.89 -3.85 16.29
C ALA A 262 -10.87 -4.02 17.42
N LEU A 263 -10.49 -2.92 18.09
CA LEU A 263 -9.50 -2.93 19.15
C LEU A 263 -10.13 -3.01 20.55
N ASN A 264 -11.32 -2.43 20.76
CA ASN A 264 -12.00 -2.49 22.06
C ASN A 264 -12.75 -3.82 22.27
N SER A 265 -13.27 -4.45 21.20
CA SER A 265 -13.90 -5.78 21.33
C SER A 265 -12.91 -6.84 21.84
N SER A 266 -11.64 -6.74 21.46
CA SER A 266 -10.58 -7.60 21.97
C SER A 266 -10.33 -7.41 23.47
N ARG A 267 -10.41 -6.17 23.98
CA ARG A 267 -10.25 -5.88 25.42
C ARG A 267 -11.34 -6.52 26.27
N ASN A 268 -12.59 -6.51 25.80
CA ASN A 268 -13.73 -7.08 26.51
C ASN A 268 -13.68 -8.62 26.62
N ILE A 269 -13.03 -9.30 25.67
CA ILE A 269 -12.83 -10.76 25.74
C ILE A 269 -11.76 -11.12 26.78
N PHE A 270 -10.68 -10.34 26.87
CA PHE A 270 -9.64 -10.55 27.88
C PHE A 270 -10.11 -10.24 29.31
N THR A 271 -10.98 -9.24 29.50
CA THR A 271 -11.59 -8.99 30.82
C THR A 271 -12.55 -10.09 31.24
N ASN A 272 -13.31 -10.67 30.31
CA ASN A 272 -14.24 -11.77 30.63
C ASN A 272 -13.53 -13.10 30.94
N LEU A 273 -12.40 -13.39 30.29
CA LEU A 273 -11.58 -14.57 30.60
C LEU A 273 -10.89 -14.46 31.97
N THR A 274 -10.42 -13.27 32.36
CA THR A 274 -9.82 -13.06 33.69
C THR A 274 -10.84 -13.15 34.83
N THR A 275 -12.12 -12.85 34.58
CA THR A 275 -13.20 -13.08 35.56
C THR A 275 -13.71 -14.53 35.61
N MET A 276 -13.44 -15.37 34.61
CA MET A 276 -13.83 -16.79 34.65
C MET A 276 -12.77 -17.69 35.30
N ASP A 277 -11.50 -17.29 35.30
CA ASP A 277 -10.43 -18.01 36.04
C ASP A 277 -10.38 -17.64 37.53
N SER A 278 -11.32 -16.84 38.03
CA SER A 278 -11.41 -16.38 39.42
C SER A 278 -12.72 -16.81 40.14
N LEU A 279 -13.39 -17.85 39.65
CA LEU A 279 -14.55 -18.49 40.30
C LEU A 279 -14.32 -19.99 40.53
#